data_AF-A0A4Q6FD28-F1
#
_entry.id   AF-A0A4Q6FD28-F1
#
_cell.length_a   1.000
_cell.length_b   1.000
_cell.length_c   1.000
_cell.angle_alpha   90.00
_cell.angle_beta   90.00
_cell.angle_gamma   90.00
#
_symmetry.space_group_name_H-M   'P 1'
#
loop_
_entity.id
_entity.type
_entity.pdbx_description
1 polymer ?
#
loop_
_entity_poly.entity_id
_entity_poly.type
_entity_poly.pdbx_seq_one_letter_code
_entity_poly.pdbx_strand_id
1 'polypeptide(L)'
;MRAQLQMAKIWNAQGNSEKALSSYKRLAAEAEQNKEDLDQDLYRKISGEANYLLGESLEKNFEKAGDSRLTFKGSRLEESLGLYNKAIAADDSEWSSRARFRAAELAESMSQSIRNSLAKSSKSDPALNEQAKRWLQVSQQYHTQNLLARQKDPFKYKDIVWIERSALKASGLQPQVEPASRNLPSALDTTQPYQWSH
;
A
#
# COMPACT_ATOMS: atom_id res chain seq x y z
N MET A 1 -8.33 -19.81 9.42
CA MET A 1 -7.75 -18.49 9.08
C MET A 1 -7.32 -18.33 7.61
N ARG A 2 -6.45 -19.17 7.01
CA ARG A 2 -6.04 -19.01 5.59
C ARG A 2 -7.22 -18.96 4.60
N ALA A 3 -8.17 -19.88 4.71
CA ALA A 3 -9.36 -19.91 3.86
C ALA A 3 -10.24 -18.67 4.04
N GLN A 4 -10.38 -18.17 5.27
CA GLN A 4 -11.15 -16.95 5.55
C GLN A 4 -10.49 -15.71 4.92
N LEU A 5 -9.15 -15.63 4.93
CA LEU A 5 -8.42 -14.56 4.26
C LEU A 5 -8.64 -14.59 2.75
N GLN A 6 -8.59 -15.77 2.12
CA GLN A 6 -8.90 -15.93 0.70
C GLN A 6 -10.34 -15.54 0.37
N MET A 7 -11.30 -15.93 1.20
CA MET A 7 -12.70 -15.52 1.02
C MET A 7 -12.88 -14.00 1.12
N ALA A 8 -12.19 -13.34 2.06
CA ALA A 8 -12.21 -11.89 2.16
C ALA A 8 -11.64 -11.21 0.90
N LYS A 9 -10.59 -11.77 0.31
CA LYS A 9 -10.01 -11.30 -0.97
C LYS A 9 -10.98 -11.46 -2.13
N ILE A 10 -11.68 -12.59 -2.20
CA ILE A 10 -12.72 -12.84 -3.21
C ILE A 10 -13.85 -11.81 -3.05
N TRP A 11 -14.33 -11.55 -1.83
CA TRP A 11 -15.34 -10.52 -1.59
C TRP A 11 -14.87 -9.13 -2.02
N ASN A 12 -13.62 -8.78 -1.74
CA ASN A 12 -13.04 -7.50 -2.18
C ASN A 12 -12.98 -7.41 -3.72
N ALA A 13 -12.55 -8.49 -4.39
CA ALA A 13 -12.47 -8.56 -5.85
C ALA A 13 -13.85 -8.49 -6.53
N GLN A 14 -14.89 -9.00 -5.86
CA GLN A 14 -16.29 -8.91 -6.30
C GLN A 14 -16.94 -7.55 -6.00
N GLY A 15 -16.20 -6.59 -5.46
CA GLY A 15 -16.70 -5.27 -5.10
C GLY A 15 -17.45 -5.21 -3.76
N ASN A 16 -17.58 -6.32 -3.05
CA ASN A 16 -18.19 -6.39 -1.72
C ASN A 16 -17.20 -5.93 -0.63
N SER A 17 -16.85 -4.64 -0.70
CA SER A 17 -15.78 -4.02 0.08
C SER A 17 -16.09 -4.06 1.58
N GLU A 18 -17.32 -3.75 2.01
CA GLU A 18 -17.69 -3.74 3.43
C GLU A 18 -17.52 -5.12 4.08
N LYS A 19 -17.96 -6.18 3.39
CA LYS A 19 -17.84 -7.55 3.87
C LYS A 19 -16.37 -7.99 3.93
N ALA A 20 -15.58 -7.62 2.93
CA ALA A 20 -14.14 -7.88 2.94
C ALA A 20 -13.45 -7.17 4.12
N LEU A 21 -13.76 -5.89 4.36
CA LEU A 21 -13.17 -5.11 5.44
C LEU A 21 -13.53 -5.64 6.81
N SER A 22 -14.79 -6.00 7.04
CA SER A 22 -15.22 -6.65 8.28
C SER A 22 -14.42 -7.94 8.52
N SER A 23 -14.19 -8.70 7.46
CA SER A 23 -13.44 -9.96 7.54
C SER A 23 -11.95 -9.74 7.82
N TYR A 24 -11.31 -8.77 7.18
CA TYR A 24 -9.90 -8.43 7.48
C TYR A 24 -9.75 -7.92 8.91
N LYS A 25 -10.67 -7.07 9.40
CA LYS A 25 -10.66 -6.60 10.81
C LYS A 25 -10.72 -7.76 11.78
N ARG A 26 -11.65 -8.69 11.55
CA ARG A 26 -11.79 -9.89 12.40
C ARG A 26 -10.54 -10.75 12.34
N LEU A 27 -9.99 -11.01 11.16
CA LEU A 27 -8.78 -11.82 10.99
C LEU A 27 -7.55 -11.21 11.67
N ALA A 28 -7.37 -9.89 11.58
CA ALA A 28 -6.28 -9.20 12.26
C ALA A 28 -6.41 -9.29 13.78
N ALA A 29 -7.63 -9.14 14.32
CA ALA A 29 -7.89 -9.28 15.75
C ALA A 29 -7.72 -10.72 16.24
N GLU A 30 -8.27 -11.70 15.51
CA GLU A 30 -8.12 -13.13 15.83
C GLU A 30 -6.64 -13.57 15.76
N ALA A 31 -5.87 -13.07 14.79
CA ALA A 31 -4.45 -13.41 14.67
C ALA A 31 -3.64 -12.87 15.86
N GLU A 32 -3.95 -11.65 16.31
CA GLU A 32 -3.27 -11.07 17.47
C GLU A 32 -3.68 -11.76 18.79
N GLN A 33 -4.97 -12.08 18.95
CA GLN A 33 -5.46 -12.76 20.14
C GLN A 33 -4.87 -14.17 20.30
N ASN A 34 -4.67 -14.89 19.20
CA ASN A 34 -4.16 -16.26 19.20
C ASN A 34 -2.67 -16.33 18.81
N LYS A 35 -1.92 -15.23 18.96
CA LYS A 35 -0.53 -15.13 18.49
C LYS A 35 0.38 -16.22 19.06
N GLU A 36 0.15 -16.62 20.30
CA GLU A 36 0.95 -17.64 21.00
C GLU A 36 0.61 -19.08 20.55
N ASP A 37 -0.63 -19.30 20.08
CA ASP A 37 -1.12 -20.60 19.65
C ASP A 37 -0.94 -20.85 18.14
N LEU A 38 -0.73 -19.78 17.36
CA LEU A 38 -0.54 -19.87 15.93
C LEU A 38 0.90 -20.20 15.58
N ASP A 39 1.06 -21.06 14.58
CA ASP A 39 2.32 -21.18 13.85
C ASP A 39 2.83 -19.79 13.44
N GLN A 40 4.12 -19.54 13.69
CA GLN A 40 4.68 -18.20 13.55
C GLN A 40 4.52 -17.69 12.11
N ASP A 41 4.79 -18.52 11.10
CA ASP A 41 4.65 -18.12 9.69
C ASP A 41 3.19 -17.85 9.33
N LEU A 42 2.26 -18.63 9.87
CA LEU A 42 0.83 -18.36 9.73
C LEU A 42 0.42 -17.01 10.34
N TYR A 43 0.90 -16.70 11.56
CA TYR A 43 0.66 -15.40 12.19
C TYR A 43 1.20 -14.25 11.34
N ARG A 44 2.49 -14.31 10.97
CA ARG A 44 3.16 -13.26 10.18
C ARG A 44 2.40 -12.96 8.90
N LYS A 45 2.01 -14.01 8.17
CA LYS A 45 1.31 -13.89 6.90
C LYS A 45 -0.09 -13.29 7.05
N ILE A 46 -0.88 -13.78 8.01
CA ILE A 46 -2.27 -13.32 8.19
C ILE A 46 -2.31 -11.92 8.80
N SER A 47 -1.53 -11.67 9.84
CA SER A 47 -1.46 -10.36 10.49
C SER A 47 -0.89 -9.31 9.52
N GLY A 48 0.16 -9.67 8.77
CA GLY A 48 0.75 -8.82 7.73
C GLY A 48 -0.26 -8.46 6.63
N GLU A 49 -0.86 -9.48 5.99
CA GLU A 49 -1.79 -9.27 4.87
C GLU A 49 -3.07 -8.54 5.30
N ALA A 50 -3.69 -8.93 6.42
CA ALA A 50 -4.94 -8.33 6.86
C ALA A 50 -4.77 -6.85 7.25
N ASN A 51 -3.73 -6.51 8.01
CA ASN A 51 -3.46 -5.11 8.36
C ASN A 51 -3.09 -4.28 7.14
N TYR A 52 -2.30 -4.83 6.20
CA TYR A 52 -2.00 -4.14 4.94
C TYR A 52 -3.28 -3.81 4.15
N LEU A 53 -4.16 -4.80 3.95
CA LEU A 53 -5.40 -4.63 3.17
C LEU A 53 -6.38 -3.67 3.83
N LEU A 54 -6.39 -3.60 5.17
CA LEU A 54 -7.13 -2.58 5.89
C LEU A 54 -6.55 -1.18 5.65
N GLY A 55 -5.22 -1.02 5.66
CA GLY A 55 -4.56 0.25 5.35
C GLY A 55 -4.91 0.77 3.95
N GLU A 56 -4.80 -0.08 2.93
CA GLU A 56 -5.15 0.24 1.55
C GLU A 56 -6.62 0.68 1.39
N SER A 57 -7.51 0.13 2.21
CA SER A 57 -8.92 0.52 2.15
C SER A 57 -9.18 1.94 2.66
N LEU A 58 -8.41 2.38 3.66
CA LEU A 58 -8.47 3.73 4.18
C LEU A 58 -7.79 4.72 3.24
N GLU A 59 -6.71 4.32 2.57
CA GLU A 59 -6.07 5.09 1.51
C GLU A 59 -7.04 5.43 0.37
N LYS A 60 -7.85 4.48 -0.11
CA LYS A 60 -8.84 4.75 -1.16
C LYS A 60 -9.83 5.87 -0.77
N ASN A 61 -10.07 6.08 0.52
CA ASN A 61 -10.90 7.18 1.02
C ASN A 61 -10.11 8.50 1.12
N PHE A 62 -8.79 8.42 1.36
CA PHE A 62 -7.88 9.56 1.30
C PHE A 62 -7.78 10.13 -0.12
N GLU A 63 -7.58 9.28 -1.13
CA GLU A 63 -7.43 9.71 -2.54
C GLU A 63 -8.71 10.36 -3.10
N LYS A 64 -9.88 9.91 -2.64
CA LYS A 64 -11.18 10.49 -3.03
C LYS A 64 -11.44 11.86 -2.41
N ALA A 65 -10.75 12.21 -1.31
CA ALA A 65 -10.89 13.54 -0.73
C ALA A 65 -10.15 14.55 -1.61
N GLY A 66 -10.82 15.65 -1.99
CA GLY A 66 -10.16 16.74 -2.72
C GLY A 66 -9.06 17.44 -1.90
N ASP A 67 -8.18 18.17 -2.58
CA ASP A 67 -7.04 18.91 -1.98
C ASP A 67 -7.44 19.87 -0.86
N SER A 68 -8.67 20.39 -0.88
CA SER A 68 -9.18 21.35 0.11
C SER A 68 -9.47 20.76 1.48
N ARG A 69 -9.41 19.42 1.64
CA ARG A 69 -9.74 18.73 2.89
C ARG A 69 -8.50 18.18 3.61
N LEU A 70 -7.46 19.02 3.77
CA LEU A 70 -6.17 18.62 4.36
C LEU A 70 -6.29 17.99 5.75
N THR A 71 -7.13 18.52 6.65
CA THR A 71 -7.31 17.96 7.99
C THR A 71 -7.91 16.54 7.95
N PHE A 72 -8.91 16.33 7.10
CA PHE A 72 -9.52 15.01 6.90
C PHE A 72 -8.52 14.02 6.28
N LYS A 73 -7.77 14.47 5.26
CA LYS A 73 -6.69 13.70 4.64
C LYS A 73 -5.63 13.29 5.66
N GLY A 74 -5.19 14.22 6.51
CA GLY A 74 -4.22 13.95 7.58
C GLY A 74 -4.67 12.86 8.54
N SER A 75 -5.89 12.96 9.07
CA SER A 75 -6.45 11.96 9.98
C SER A 75 -6.57 10.57 9.32
N ARG A 76 -7.05 10.49 8.07
CA ARG A 76 -7.14 9.20 7.35
C ARG A 76 -5.78 8.60 7.03
N LEU A 77 -4.80 9.43 6.74
CA LEU A 77 -3.44 9.00 6.52
C LEU A 77 -2.85 8.41 7.81
N GLU A 78 -3.04 9.06 8.95
CA GLU A 78 -2.54 8.54 10.24
C GLU A 78 -3.16 7.18 10.59
N GLU A 79 -4.46 7.01 10.36
CA GLU A 79 -5.13 5.71 10.53
C GLU A 79 -4.52 4.64 9.61
N SER A 80 -4.26 4.97 8.34
CA SER A 80 -3.65 4.05 7.38
C SER A 80 -2.20 3.69 7.73
N LEU A 81 -1.39 4.68 8.12
CA LEU A 81 -0.02 4.46 8.59
C LEU A 81 0.01 3.56 9.83
N GLY A 82 -0.95 3.70 10.74
CA GLY A 82 -1.10 2.81 11.89
C GLY A 82 -1.29 1.35 11.49
N LEU A 83 -2.06 1.09 10.43
CA LEU A 83 -2.29 -0.25 9.91
C LEU A 83 -1.07 -0.79 9.14
N TYR A 84 -0.41 0.04 8.33
CA TYR A 84 0.86 -0.36 7.71
C TYR A 84 1.93 -0.69 8.75
N ASN A 85 2.03 0.06 9.84
CA ASN A 85 2.95 -0.25 10.92
C ASN A 85 2.65 -1.58 11.61
N LYS A 86 1.37 -1.94 11.77
CA LYS A 86 1.00 -3.29 12.24
C LYS A 86 1.40 -4.38 11.25
N ALA A 87 1.20 -4.14 9.95
CA ALA A 87 1.64 -5.08 8.91
C ALA A 87 3.17 -5.26 8.91
N ILE A 88 3.92 -4.18 9.12
CA ILE A 88 5.40 -4.19 9.24
C ILE A 88 5.84 -4.95 10.49
N ALA A 89 5.15 -4.75 11.62
CA ALA A 89 5.46 -5.43 12.88
C ALA A 89 5.20 -6.93 12.84
N ALA A 90 4.34 -7.40 11.92
CA ALA A 90 4.13 -8.82 11.67
C ALA A 90 5.35 -9.50 11.02
N ASP A 91 6.31 -8.76 10.45
CA ASP A 91 7.58 -9.26 9.92
C ASP A 91 7.51 -10.34 8.81
N ASP A 92 6.38 -10.42 8.11
CA ASP A 92 6.31 -11.12 6.82
C ASP A 92 7.07 -10.33 5.76
N SER A 93 8.00 -10.96 5.03
CA SER A 93 8.91 -10.24 4.12
C SER A 93 8.19 -9.50 3.00
N GLU A 94 7.17 -10.12 2.41
CA GLU A 94 6.38 -9.54 1.33
C GLU A 94 5.52 -8.39 1.87
N TRP A 95 4.69 -8.67 2.89
CA TRP A 95 3.73 -7.68 3.40
C TRP A 95 4.41 -6.52 4.12
N SER A 96 5.49 -6.76 4.86
CA SER A 96 6.25 -5.68 5.51
C SER A 96 6.91 -4.77 4.49
N SER A 97 7.49 -5.34 3.43
CA SER A 97 8.14 -4.53 2.39
C SER A 97 7.14 -3.71 1.59
N ARG A 98 6.00 -4.33 1.28
CA ARG A 98 4.89 -3.67 0.59
C ARG A 98 4.29 -2.56 1.45
N ALA A 99 4.06 -2.81 2.74
CA ALA A 99 3.53 -1.82 3.68
C ALA A 99 4.46 -0.62 3.84
N ARG A 100 5.79 -0.82 3.95
CA ARG A 100 6.76 0.29 3.95
C ARG A 100 6.67 1.12 2.67
N PHE A 101 6.64 0.47 1.51
CA PHE A 101 6.54 1.18 0.25
C PHE A 101 5.25 2.01 0.14
N ARG A 102 4.09 1.43 0.48
CA ARG A 102 2.80 2.13 0.41
C ARG A 102 2.66 3.24 1.45
N ALA A 103 3.17 3.03 2.66
CA ALA A 103 3.27 4.08 3.68
C ALA A 103 4.10 5.27 3.18
N ALA A 104 5.19 5.00 2.45
CA ALA A 104 6.01 6.03 1.85
C ALA A 104 5.28 6.82 0.74
N GLU A 105 4.58 6.12 -0.16
CA GLU A 105 3.78 6.75 -1.23
C GLU A 105 2.66 7.62 -0.65
N LEU A 106 1.97 7.13 0.39
CA LEU A 106 0.89 7.87 1.03
C LEU A 106 1.39 9.15 1.71
N ALA A 107 2.52 9.09 2.40
CA ALA A 107 3.16 10.25 2.99
C ALA A 107 3.64 11.25 1.92
N GLU A 108 4.20 10.78 0.80
CA GLU A 108 4.57 11.61 -0.35
C GLU A 108 3.35 12.35 -0.93
N SER A 109 2.25 11.62 -1.13
CA SER A 109 0.98 12.15 -1.64
C SER A 109 0.38 13.24 -0.73
N MET A 110 0.51 13.10 0.59
CA MET A 110 0.09 14.13 1.54
C MET A 110 0.98 15.38 1.46
N SER A 111 2.30 15.21 1.40
CA SER A 111 3.22 16.32 1.16
C SER A 111 2.85 17.08 -0.12
N GLN A 112 2.55 16.36 -1.21
CA GLN A 112 2.14 16.97 -2.47
C GLN A 112 0.78 17.67 -2.37
N SER A 113 -0.20 17.08 -1.68
CA SER A 113 -1.51 17.70 -1.46
C SER A 113 -1.38 19.04 -0.72
N ILE A 114 -0.53 19.11 0.31
CA ILE A 114 -0.27 20.36 1.05
C ILE A 114 0.42 21.39 0.15
N ARG A 115 1.45 20.98 -0.61
CA ARG A 115 2.16 21.87 -1.55
C ARG A 115 1.24 22.42 -2.63
N ASN A 116 0.36 21.59 -3.17
CA ASN A 116 -0.65 22.02 -4.14
C ASN A 116 -1.64 23.02 -3.53
N SER A 117 -2.04 22.81 -2.27
CA SER A 117 -2.90 23.76 -1.55
C SER A 117 -2.20 25.09 -1.30
N LEU A 118 -0.92 25.06 -0.92
CA LEU A 118 -0.07 26.25 -0.75
C LEU A 118 0.14 27.01 -2.06
N ALA A 119 0.38 26.32 -3.17
CA ALA A 119 0.56 26.94 -4.48
C ALA A 119 -0.71 27.64 -4.99
N LYS A 120 -1.89 27.17 -4.57
CA LYS A 120 -3.19 27.80 -4.87
C LYS A 120 -3.50 28.97 -3.92
N SER A 121 -2.85 29.04 -2.77
CA SER A 121 -2.99 30.12 -1.80
C SER A 121 -2.10 31.30 -2.20
N SER A 122 -2.65 32.52 -2.20
CA SER A 122 -1.85 33.75 -2.39
C SER A 122 -0.99 34.10 -1.17
N LYS A 123 -1.21 33.43 -0.03
CA LYS A 123 -0.47 33.63 1.21
C LYS A 123 0.42 32.44 1.51
N SER A 124 1.68 32.75 1.83
CA SER A 124 2.60 31.78 2.43
C SER A 124 2.10 31.39 3.82
N ASP A 125 1.95 30.09 4.07
CA ASP A 125 1.69 29.53 5.39
C ASP A 125 2.91 28.69 5.82
N PRO A 126 3.77 29.22 6.71
CA PRO A 126 4.96 28.52 7.19
C PRO A 126 4.64 27.19 7.89
N ALA A 127 3.50 27.09 8.58
CA ALA A 127 3.13 25.88 9.32
C ALA A 127 2.76 24.74 8.36
N LEU A 128 1.99 25.05 7.30
CA LEU A 128 1.70 24.08 6.24
C LEU A 128 2.96 23.69 5.46
N ASN A 129 3.86 24.64 5.18
CA ASN A 129 5.14 24.33 4.54
C ASN A 129 5.97 23.33 5.37
N GLU A 130 6.03 23.55 6.68
CA GLU A 130 6.70 22.64 7.61
C GLU A 130 6.03 21.27 7.65
N GLN A 131 4.69 21.22 7.65
CA GLN A 131 3.95 19.97 7.61
C GLN A 131 4.23 19.19 6.31
N ALA A 132 4.30 19.86 5.15
CA ALA A 132 4.67 19.22 3.89
C ALA A 132 6.08 18.61 3.94
N LYS A 133 7.05 19.32 4.52
CA LYS A 133 8.41 18.80 4.71
C LYS A 133 8.43 17.57 5.61
N ARG A 134 7.69 17.59 6.72
CA ARG A 134 7.58 16.44 7.64
C ARG A 134 7.03 15.21 6.93
N TRP A 135 5.97 15.34 6.15
CA TRP A 135 5.43 14.21 5.40
C TRP A 135 6.39 13.67 4.34
N LEU A 136 7.14 14.55 3.68
CA LEU A 136 8.20 14.10 2.76
C LEU A 136 9.33 13.34 3.51
N GLN A 137 9.73 13.81 4.69
CA GLN A 137 10.70 13.10 5.53
C GLN A 137 10.19 11.73 5.96
N VAL A 138 8.92 11.62 6.37
CA VAL A 138 8.29 10.33 6.70
C VAL A 138 8.31 9.38 5.49
N SER A 139 8.03 9.89 4.30
CA SER A 139 8.13 9.11 3.06
C SER A 139 9.54 8.54 2.84
N GLN A 140 10.56 9.40 2.94
CA GLN A 140 11.97 9.00 2.81
C GLN A 140 12.39 7.98 3.88
N GLN A 141 11.91 8.14 5.11
CA GLN A 141 12.18 7.20 6.20
C GLN A 141 11.66 5.80 5.87
N TYR A 142 10.41 5.65 5.41
CA TYR A 142 9.87 4.35 5.06
C TYR A 142 10.59 3.68 3.87
N HIS A 143 10.92 4.45 2.82
CA HIS A 143 11.73 3.91 1.72
C HIS A 143 13.10 3.42 2.23
N THR A 144 13.78 4.23 3.05
CA THR A 144 15.08 3.88 3.63
C THR A 144 14.98 2.65 4.52
N GLN A 145 13.97 2.57 5.39
CA GLN A 145 13.73 1.39 6.22
C GLN A 145 13.56 0.12 5.39
N ASN A 146 12.93 0.23 4.21
CA ASN A 146 12.77 -0.91 3.31
C ASN A 146 14.11 -1.41 2.75
N LEU A 147 14.99 -0.48 2.37
CA LEU A 147 16.36 -0.80 1.93
C LEU A 147 17.20 -1.40 3.07
N LEU A 148 17.10 -0.83 4.27
CA LEU A 148 17.79 -1.34 5.45
C LEU A 148 17.32 -2.75 5.82
N ALA A 149 16.04 -3.08 5.62
CA ALA A 149 15.54 -4.44 5.85
C ALA A 149 16.25 -5.46 4.95
N ARG A 150 16.42 -5.15 3.65
CA ARG A 150 17.20 -5.98 2.72
C ARG A 150 18.68 -6.06 3.10
N GLN A 151 19.28 -4.98 3.59
CA GLN A 151 20.68 -5.02 4.02
C GLN A 151 20.88 -5.92 5.25
N LYS A 152 19.91 -5.95 6.17
CA LYS A 152 19.96 -6.79 7.37
C LYS A 152 19.79 -8.28 7.05
N ASP A 153 18.91 -8.61 6.10
CA ASP A 153 18.68 -10.00 5.68
C ASP A 153 18.54 -10.10 4.15
N PRO A 154 19.66 -10.13 3.41
CA PRO A 154 19.63 -10.11 1.95
C PRO A 154 18.91 -11.32 1.33
N PHE A 155 18.95 -12.47 1.99
CA PHE A 155 18.36 -13.71 1.49
C PHE A 155 16.84 -13.70 1.62
N LYS A 156 16.30 -13.20 2.75
CA LYS A 156 14.84 -13.06 2.96
C LYS A 156 14.18 -12.10 1.97
N TYR A 157 14.95 -11.15 1.43
CA TYR A 157 14.44 -10.02 0.66
C TYR A 157 14.93 -9.96 -0.80
N LYS A 158 15.62 -11.00 -1.28
CA LYS A 158 16.30 -11.02 -2.59
C LYS A 158 15.37 -10.66 -3.76
N ASP A 159 14.18 -11.24 -3.80
CA ASP A 159 13.25 -11.18 -4.94
C ASP A 159 11.99 -10.32 -4.64
N ILE A 160 12.06 -9.47 -3.61
CA ILE A 160 10.91 -8.65 -3.17
C ILE A 160 10.88 -7.33 -3.96
N VAL A 161 9.97 -7.27 -4.94
CA VAL A 161 9.79 -6.13 -5.86
C VAL A 161 9.61 -4.79 -5.13
N TRP A 162 8.97 -4.77 -3.96
CA TRP A 162 8.70 -3.53 -3.21
C TRP A 162 9.95 -2.84 -2.68
N ILE A 163 11.04 -3.60 -2.47
CA ILE A 163 12.33 -3.03 -2.07
C ILE A 163 12.98 -2.35 -3.28
N GLU A 164 12.92 -2.95 -4.45
CA GLU A 164 13.45 -2.34 -5.69
C GLU A 164 12.69 -1.06 -6.02
N ARG A 165 11.35 -1.07 -5.91
CA ARG A 165 10.54 0.14 -6.06
C ARG A 165 10.91 1.23 -5.06
N SER A 166 11.20 0.84 -3.81
CA SER A 166 11.69 1.78 -2.79
C SER A 166 13.07 2.33 -3.13
N ALA A 167 13.96 1.52 -3.71
CA ALA A 167 15.29 1.94 -4.12
C ALA A 167 15.22 2.99 -5.23
N LEU A 168 14.38 2.76 -6.24
CA LEU A 168 14.14 3.71 -7.33
C LEU A 168 13.63 5.05 -6.79
N LYS A 169 12.60 5.01 -5.93
CA LYS A 169 12.06 6.22 -5.29
C LYS A 169 13.10 6.94 -4.44
N ALA A 170 13.89 6.22 -3.64
CA ALA A 170 14.94 6.80 -2.80
C ALA A 170 16.09 7.42 -3.60
N SER A 171 16.41 6.89 -4.79
CA SER A 171 17.42 7.47 -5.68
C SER A 171 16.92 8.66 -6.49
N GLY A 172 15.67 9.09 -6.30
CA GLY A 172 15.04 10.14 -7.10
C GLY A 172 14.69 9.71 -8.53
N LEU A 173 14.78 8.42 -8.83
CA LEU A 173 14.36 7.86 -10.12
C LEU A 173 12.89 7.45 -9.99
N GLN A 174 11.97 8.15 -10.65
CA GLN A 174 10.60 7.67 -10.71
C GLN A 174 10.58 6.33 -11.46
N PRO A 175 9.99 5.26 -10.90
CA PRO A 175 9.77 4.05 -11.66
C PRO A 175 8.87 4.40 -12.85
N GLN A 176 9.28 4.01 -14.06
CA GLN A 176 8.34 3.94 -15.17
C GLN A 176 7.32 2.85 -14.82
N VAL A 177 6.19 3.27 -14.28
CA VAL A 177 5.03 2.40 -14.15
C VAL A 177 4.54 2.20 -15.58
N GLU A 178 4.91 1.08 -16.21
CA GLU A 178 4.10 0.61 -17.33
C GLU A 178 2.67 0.50 -16.79
N PRO A 179 1.69 1.19 -17.39
CA PRO A 179 0.31 1.03 -16.98
C PRO A 179 0.01 -0.45 -17.13
N ALA A 180 -0.44 -1.09 -16.05
CA ALA A 180 -0.92 -2.46 -16.10
C ALA A 180 -1.98 -2.51 -17.20
N SER A 181 -1.57 -2.96 -18.38
CA SER A 181 -2.46 -3.28 -19.47
C SER A 181 -3.42 -4.28 -18.87
N ARG A 182 -4.69 -3.86 -18.80
CA ARG A 182 -5.87 -4.73 -18.69
C ARG A 182 -5.49 -6.17 -19.01
N ASN A 183 -5.38 -7.00 -17.97
CA ASN A 183 -5.59 -8.43 -18.10
C ASN A 183 -7.05 -8.61 -18.52
N LEU A 184 -7.32 -8.44 -19.81
CA LEU A 184 -8.47 -9.05 -20.46
C LEU A 184 -8.22 -10.56 -20.48
N PRO A 185 -9.22 -11.39 -20.15
CA PRO A 185 -9.09 -12.83 -20.26
C PRO A 185 -8.80 -13.19 -21.73
N SER A 186 -7.78 -14.02 -21.95
CA SER A 186 -7.42 -14.63 -23.24
C SER A 186 -8.47 -15.67 -23.67
N ALA A 187 -9.71 -15.24 -23.79
CA ALA A 187 -10.80 -16.02 -24.34
C ALA A 187 -11.53 -15.11 -25.33
N LEU A 188 -11.00 -15.03 -26.55
CA LEU A 188 -11.63 -14.69 -27.82
C LEU A 188 -10.53 -14.34 -28.82
N ASP A 189 -9.68 -15.32 -29.14
CA ASP A 189 -8.93 -15.28 -30.39
C ASP A 189 -9.68 -16.18 -31.38
N THR A 190 -10.78 -15.66 -31.91
CA THR A 190 -11.43 -16.25 -33.07
C THR A 190 -10.57 -15.91 -34.28
N THR A 191 -9.62 -16.79 -34.58
CA THR A 191 -8.95 -16.85 -35.87
C THR A 191 -10.00 -16.94 -36.98
N GLN A 192 -10.22 -15.84 -37.71
CA GLN A 192 -10.80 -15.91 -39.04
C GLN A 192 -9.69 -16.23 -40.05
N PRO A 193 -9.92 -17.14 -41.02
CA PRO A 193 -8.92 -17.51 -42.00
C PRO A 193 -8.82 -16.46 -43.12
N TYR A 194 -7.57 -16.19 -43.49
CA TYR A 194 -7.11 -15.38 -44.61
C TYR A 194 -7.76 -15.83 -45.94
N GLN A 195 -8.60 -15.00 -46.56
CA GLN A 195 -9.03 -15.20 -47.95
C GLN A 195 -7.99 -14.59 -48.90
N TRP A 196 -7.51 -15.40 -49.84
CA TRP A 196 -6.59 -14.99 -50.90
C TRP A 196 -7.39 -14.33 -52.03
N SER A 197 -7.00 -13.14 -52.48
CA SER A 197 -7.47 -12.58 -53.74
C SER A 197 -6.46 -12.84 -54.85
N HIS A 198 -6.91 -13.54 -55.89
CA HIS A 198 -6.38 -13.46 -57.25
C HIS A 198 -6.97 -12.24 -57.95
#